data_AF-A0A433SYW9-F1
#
_entry.id   AF-A0A433SYW9-F1
#
_cell.length_a   1.000
_cell.length_b   1.000
_cell.length_c   1.000
_cell.angle_alpha   90.00
_cell.angle_beta   90.00
_cell.angle_gamma   90.00
#
_symmetry.space_group_name_H-M   'P 1'
#
loop_
_entity.id
_entity.type
_entity.pdbx_description
1 polymer ?
#
loop_
_entity_poly.entity_id
_entity_poly.type
_entity_poly.pdbx_seq_one_letter_code
_entity_poly.pdbx_strand_id
1 'polypeptide(L)'
;MNGIENFEVESLPWYHPTLSRHTAESMLIQNGLDGTYLLRPSSKGSGEYALSVKCEQAVKHFNIVWAGNEIRFGQCTFNNAADFVEHFKNKPLLCGESGQVVLLKIPYPRDISEPDMYECVTLHAEFSTADDPRITDTDFSVNSKEGFLTKQGRHFKSWRTRWFVLQRNELKYFKQKFSKNPLRVLDLNECRECSQDFSQKDKSCVIRLDMGWRVFLFYSVSEHDMEDWIKRINWRLKANRTRGSFNSDHSNRN
;
A
#
# COMPACT_ATOMS: atom_id res chain seq x y z
N MET A 1 -18.05 29.54 17.02
CA MET A 1 -19.53 29.48 16.92
C MET A 1 -19.85 28.07 16.47
N ASN A 2 -20.40 27.27 17.37
CA ASN A 2 -20.60 25.83 17.16
C ASN A 2 -21.76 25.63 16.20
N GLY A 3 -21.45 25.14 14.99
CA GLY A 3 -22.46 24.70 14.03
C GLY A 3 -23.23 23.53 14.63
N ILE A 4 -24.55 23.57 14.53
CA ILE A 4 -25.41 22.47 14.93
C ILE A 4 -25.06 21.29 14.01
N GLU A 5 -24.29 20.33 14.52
CA GLU A 5 -24.00 19.08 13.82
C GLU A 5 -25.33 18.35 13.60
N ASN A 6 -25.68 18.10 12.34
CA ASN A 6 -26.87 17.35 12.02
C ASN A 6 -26.58 15.86 12.15
N PHE A 7 -26.96 15.27 13.28
CA PHE A 7 -26.69 13.87 13.63
C PHE A 7 -27.19 12.88 12.57
N GLU A 8 -28.28 13.20 11.87
CA GLU A 8 -28.77 12.38 10.76
C GLU A 8 -27.71 12.30 9.64
N VAL A 9 -27.12 13.44 9.27
CA VAL A 9 -26.12 13.52 8.19
C VAL A 9 -24.83 12.80 8.56
N GLU A 10 -24.37 12.99 9.79
CA GLU A 10 -23.15 12.37 10.30
C GLU A 10 -23.23 10.83 10.32
N SER A 11 -24.43 10.28 10.42
CA SER A 11 -24.65 8.82 10.39
C SER A 11 -24.68 8.22 8.97
N LEU A 12 -24.69 9.05 7.92
CA LEU A 12 -24.74 8.56 6.54
C LEU A 12 -23.39 7.97 6.09
N PRO A 13 -23.35 6.70 5.63
CA PRO A 13 -22.09 6.04 5.26
C PRO A 13 -21.44 6.61 3.98
N TRP A 14 -22.12 7.55 3.30
CA TRP A 14 -21.65 8.23 2.09
C TRP A 14 -21.56 9.76 2.26
N TYR A 15 -21.67 10.24 3.51
CA TYR A 15 -21.32 11.60 3.87
C TYR A 15 -19.84 11.72 4.19
N HIS A 16 -19.20 12.78 3.75
CA HIS A 16 -17.78 13.03 3.93
C HIS A 16 -17.57 14.43 4.53
N PRO A 17 -17.35 14.55 5.85
CA PRO A 17 -17.38 15.83 6.56
C PRO A 17 -16.25 16.80 6.19
N THR A 18 -15.15 16.31 5.63
CA THR A 18 -13.97 17.11 5.30
C THR A 18 -13.74 17.27 3.79
N LEU A 19 -14.56 16.64 2.94
CA LEU A 19 -14.33 16.65 1.50
C LEU A 19 -14.68 18.00 0.86
N SER A 20 -13.69 18.58 0.18
CA SER A 20 -13.89 19.74 -0.67
C SER A 20 -14.57 19.36 -1.99
N ARG A 21 -15.09 20.37 -2.70
CA ARG A 21 -15.61 20.20 -4.07
C ARG A 21 -14.58 19.55 -4.99
N HIS A 22 -13.35 20.06 -4.98
CA HIS A 22 -12.30 19.60 -5.88
C HIS A 22 -11.85 18.17 -5.54
N THR A 23 -11.71 17.86 -4.25
CA THR A 23 -11.34 16.50 -3.80
C THR A 23 -12.41 15.48 -4.18
N ALA A 24 -13.69 15.82 -4.02
CA ALA A 24 -14.80 14.97 -4.45
C ALA A 24 -14.82 14.76 -5.97
N GLU A 25 -14.53 15.79 -6.77
CA GLU A 25 -14.40 15.65 -8.23
C GLU A 25 -13.30 14.65 -8.59
N SER A 26 -12.09 14.82 -8.05
CA SER A 26 -10.95 13.93 -8.31
C SER A 26 -11.24 12.48 -7.90
N MET A 27 -11.79 12.27 -6.70
CA MET A 27 -12.10 10.94 -6.19
C MET A 27 -13.16 10.22 -7.04
N LEU A 28 -14.25 10.90 -7.39
CA LEU A 28 -15.32 10.32 -8.20
C LEU A 28 -14.89 10.09 -9.65
N ILE A 29 -14.02 10.95 -10.20
CA ILE A 29 -13.47 10.74 -11.55
C ILE A 29 -12.55 9.53 -11.59
N GLN A 30 -11.68 9.38 -10.58
CA GLN A 30 -10.66 8.34 -10.55
C GLN A 30 -11.20 6.97 -10.13
N ASN A 31 -12.08 6.94 -9.13
CA ASN A 31 -12.51 5.71 -8.46
C ASN A 31 -14.01 5.43 -8.59
N GLY A 32 -14.80 6.40 -9.05
CA GLY A 32 -16.25 6.28 -9.16
C GLY A 32 -16.69 5.69 -10.50
N LEU A 33 -17.73 4.86 -10.47
CA LEU A 33 -18.48 4.44 -11.65
C LEU A 33 -19.57 5.47 -11.98
N ASP A 34 -20.14 5.40 -13.18
CA ASP A 34 -21.30 6.23 -13.54
C ASP A 34 -22.46 6.07 -12.54
N GLY A 35 -23.02 7.19 -12.07
CA GLY A 35 -24.05 7.23 -11.03
C GLY A 35 -23.52 7.04 -9.59
N THR A 36 -22.20 7.01 -9.40
CA THR A 36 -21.60 7.00 -8.05
C THR A 36 -21.78 8.37 -7.41
N TYR A 37 -22.22 8.43 -6.16
CA TYR A 37 -22.52 9.68 -5.48
C TYR A 37 -21.96 9.75 -4.06
N LEU A 38 -21.68 10.96 -3.59
CA LEU A 38 -21.31 11.24 -2.21
C LEU A 38 -21.89 12.58 -1.75
N LEU A 39 -22.02 12.73 -0.44
CA LEU A 39 -22.42 13.97 0.20
C LEU A 39 -21.23 14.62 0.87
N ARG A 40 -21.14 15.94 0.78
CA ARG A 40 -20.10 16.73 1.43
C ARG A 40 -20.67 18.08 1.91
N PRO A 41 -19.98 18.79 2.82
CA PRO A 41 -20.34 20.17 3.14
C PRO A 41 -20.37 21.08 1.90
N SER A 42 -21.32 22.01 1.88
CA SER A 42 -21.36 23.08 0.89
C SER A 42 -20.39 24.20 1.25
N SER A 43 -19.82 24.86 0.26
CA SER A 43 -19.02 26.08 0.45
C SER A 43 -19.87 27.32 0.73
N LYS A 44 -21.21 27.21 0.68
CA LYS A 44 -22.15 28.33 0.75
C LYS A 44 -22.67 28.66 2.15
N GLY A 45 -22.43 27.81 3.16
CA GLY A 45 -22.82 28.10 4.54
C GLY A 45 -23.16 26.86 5.37
N SER A 46 -23.42 27.08 6.67
CA SER A 46 -23.85 26.04 7.61
C SER A 46 -25.27 25.56 7.28
N GLY A 47 -25.49 24.24 7.25
CA GLY A 47 -26.79 23.62 6.93
C GLY A 47 -27.03 23.38 5.44
N GLU A 48 -26.09 23.81 4.58
CA GLU A 48 -26.06 23.45 3.17
C GLU A 48 -25.06 22.34 2.90
N TYR A 49 -25.47 21.41 2.06
CA TYR A 49 -24.67 20.27 1.63
C TYR A 49 -24.65 20.19 0.11
N ALA A 50 -23.65 19.52 -0.43
CA ALA A 50 -23.54 19.28 -1.85
C ALA A 50 -23.51 17.78 -2.13
N LEU A 51 -24.47 17.30 -2.92
CA LEU A 51 -24.47 15.97 -3.48
C LEU A 51 -23.63 15.98 -4.75
N SER A 52 -22.50 15.30 -4.71
CA SER A 52 -21.58 15.17 -5.84
C SER A 52 -21.83 13.83 -6.52
N VAL A 53 -22.10 13.83 -7.83
CA VAL A 53 -22.49 12.63 -8.60
C VAL A 53 -21.63 12.49 -9.84
N LYS A 54 -21.01 11.31 -10.01
CA LYS A 54 -20.23 10.93 -11.19
C LYS A 54 -21.17 10.67 -12.37
N CYS A 55 -20.89 11.33 -13.50
CA CYS A 55 -21.65 11.23 -14.74
C CYS A 55 -20.66 11.13 -15.90
N GLU A 56 -20.52 9.96 -16.53
CA GLU A 56 -19.57 9.74 -17.64
C GLU A 56 -18.17 10.35 -17.40
N GLN A 57 -17.87 11.51 -17.99
CA GLN A 57 -16.59 12.22 -17.90
C GLN A 57 -16.58 13.41 -16.93
N ALA A 58 -17.69 13.67 -16.24
CA ALA A 58 -17.85 14.83 -15.37
C ALA A 58 -18.38 14.43 -13.97
N VAL A 59 -18.34 15.38 -13.06
CA VAL A 59 -19.02 15.29 -11.76
C VAL A 59 -19.97 16.46 -11.65
N LYS A 60 -21.23 16.16 -11.33
CA LYS A 60 -22.29 17.16 -11.14
C LYS A 60 -22.49 17.38 -9.64
N HIS A 61 -22.70 18.63 -9.26
CA HIS A 61 -22.88 19.01 -7.86
C HIS A 61 -24.26 19.62 -7.69
N PHE A 62 -25.05 19.04 -6.81
CA PHE A 62 -26.39 19.52 -6.51
C PHE A 62 -26.46 20.01 -5.07
N ASN A 63 -27.06 21.19 -4.86
CA ASN A 63 -27.22 21.74 -3.52
C ASN A 63 -28.39 21.06 -2.81
N ILE A 64 -28.16 20.64 -1.57
CA ILE A 64 -29.16 20.12 -0.64
C ILE A 64 -29.16 21.03 0.58
N VAL A 65 -30.35 21.36 1.08
CA VAL A 65 -30.51 22.08 2.34
C VAL A 65 -31.11 21.14 3.36
N TRP A 66 -30.48 21.01 4.53
CA TRP A 66 -31.03 20.30 5.67
C TRP A 66 -31.57 21.32 6.67
N ALA A 67 -32.88 21.37 6.83
CA ALA A 67 -33.58 22.30 7.71
C ALA A 67 -34.30 21.52 8.81
N GLY A 68 -33.61 21.26 9.92
CA GLY A 68 -34.16 20.47 11.03
C GLY A 68 -34.45 19.04 10.61
N ASN A 69 -35.72 18.68 10.47
CA ASN A 69 -36.19 17.34 10.08
C ASN A 69 -36.70 17.27 8.62
N GLU A 70 -36.34 18.26 7.80
CA GLU A 70 -36.73 18.33 6.39
C GLU A 70 -35.50 18.52 5.51
N ILE A 71 -35.42 17.70 4.45
CA ILE A 71 -34.41 17.79 3.39
C ILE A 71 -35.06 18.48 2.19
N ARG A 72 -34.44 19.54 1.70
CA ARG A 72 -34.92 20.28 0.53
C ARG A 72 -33.97 20.11 -0.64
N PHE A 73 -34.53 19.72 -1.79
CA PHE A 73 -33.80 19.56 -3.04
C PHE A 73 -34.63 20.10 -4.20
N GLY A 74 -34.24 21.26 -4.73
CA GLY A 74 -35.03 21.94 -5.75
C GLY A 74 -36.43 22.27 -5.22
N GLN A 75 -37.47 21.69 -5.85
CA GLN A 75 -38.88 21.83 -5.45
C GLN A 75 -39.40 20.67 -4.59
N CYS A 76 -38.59 19.64 -4.35
CA CYS A 76 -38.98 18.47 -3.56
C CYS A 76 -38.52 18.61 -2.11
N THR A 77 -39.33 18.08 -1.19
CA THR A 77 -39.00 17.98 0.22
C THR A 77 -39.13 16.54 0.70
N PHE A 78 -38.28 16.15 1.66
CA PHE A 78 -38.19 14.79 2.19
C PHE A 78 -38.04 14.82 3.71
N ASN A 79 -38.57 13.81 4.40
CA ASN A 79 -38.55 13.75 5.86
C ASN A 79 -37.26 13.16 6.43
N ASN A 80 -36.53 12.40 5.62
CA ASN A 80 -35.29 11.73 6.01
C ASN A 80 -34.45 11.40 4.76
N ALA A 81 -33.18 11.05 4.99
CA ALA A 81 -32.23 10.72 3.93
C ALA A 81 -32.59 9.46 3.12
N ALA A 82 -33.29 8.49 3.72
CA ALA A 82 -33.71 7.28 3.03
C ALA A 82 -34.79 7.57 1.97
N ASP A 83 -35.80 8.37 2.33
CA ASP A 83 -36.85 8.83 1.40
C ASP A 83 -36.23 9.61 0.23
N PHE A 84 -35.23 10.47 0.53
CA PHE A 84 -34.48 11.21 -0.48
C PHE A 84 -33.79 10.27 -1.47
N VAL A 85 -32.99 9.31 -0.98
CA VAL A 85 -32.25 8.36 -1.84
C VAL A 85 -33.22 7.45 -2.62
N GLU A 86 -34.28 6.96 -1.97
CA GLU A 86 -35.28 6.10 -2.61
C GLU A 86 -36.00 6.82 -3.76
N HIS A 87 -36.34 8.09 -3.58
CA HIS A 87 -36.94 8.89 -4.63
C HIS A 87 -36.06 8.97 -5.88
N PHE A 88 -34.75 9.20 -5.71
CA PHE A 88 -33.80 9.38 -6.82
C PHE A 88 -33.19 8.08 -7.36
N LYS A 89 -33.48 6.93 -6.73
CA LYS A 89 -33.03 5.61 -7.21
C LYS A 89 -33.54 5.29 -8.62
N ASN A 90 -34.77 5.71 -8.92
CA ASN A 90 -35.43 5.46 -10.21
C ASN A 90 -35.91 6.74 -10.92
N LYS A 91 -35.59 7.92 -10.39
CA LYS A 91 -35.96 9.21 -10.98
C LYS A 91 -34.71 9.99 -11.34
N PRO A 92 -34.47 10.25 -12.64
CA PRO A 92 -33.28 10.97 -13.05
C PRO A 92 -33.28 12.43 -12.58
N LEU A 93 -32.11 12.88 -12.14
CA LEU A 93 -31.79 14.28 -11.87
C LEU A 93 -31.49 14.99 -13.20
N LEU A 94 -32.20 16.08 -13.47
CA LEU A 94 -31.96 16.91 -14.65
C LEU A 94 -30.81 17.89 -14.37
N CYS A 95 -29.75 17.79 -15.16
CA CYS A 95 -28.60 18.69 -15.09
C CYS A 95 -28.74 19.83 -16.11
N GLY A 96 -29.27 20.98 -15.67
CA GLY A 96 -29.25 22.24 -16.43
C GLY A 96 -29.97 22.19 -17.79
N GLU A 97 -29.65 23.15 -18.66
CA GLU A 97 -30.31 23.32 -19.98
C GLU A 97 -29.98 22.20 -20.98
N SER A 98 -28.93 21.40 -20.73
CA SER A 98 -28.56 20.30 -21.61
C SER A 98 -29.46 19.06 -21.47
N GLY A 99 -30.38 19.04 -20.50
CA GLY A 99 -31.32 17.93 -20.30
C GLY A 99 -30.67 16.61 -19.88
N GLN A 100 -29.39 16.63 -19.49
CA GLN A 100 -28.66 15.42 -19.13
C GLN A 100 -29.22 14.84 -17.84
N VAL A 101 -29.66 13.59 -17.92
CA VAL A 101 -30.24 12.85 -16.81
C VAL A 101 -29.16 12.10 -16.02
N VAL A 102 -29.23 12.18 -14.69
CA VAL A 102 -28.27 11.52 -13.79
C VAL A 102 -29.03 10.68 -12.78
N LEU A 103 -28.60 9.44 -12.56
CA LEU A 103 -29.21 8.54 -11.58
C LEU A 103 -28.28 8.32 -10.39
N LEU A 104 -28.84 8.31 -9.18
CA LEU A 104 -28.11 7.91 -7.98
C LEU A 104 -28.09 6.39 -7.92
N LYS A 105 -26.98 5.78 -8.35
CA LYS A 105 -26.84 4.33 -8.45
C LYS A 105 -26.10 3.76 -7.25
N ILE A 106 -24.93 4.31 -6.92
CA ILE A 106 -23.99 3.70 -5.97
C ILE A 106 -23.49 4.75 -4.97
N PRO A 107 -23.72 4.59 -3.65
CA PRO A 107 -23.11 5.48 -2.65
C PRO A 107 -21.60 5.22 -2.58
N TYR A 108 -20.81 6.29 -2.59
CA TYR A 108 -19.37 6.22 -2.39
C TYR A 108 -19.07 6.17 -0.88
N PRO A 109 -18.46 5.08 -0.38
CA PRO A 109 -18.27 4.87 1.04
C PRO A 109 -17.36 5.95 1.65
N ARG A 110 -17.72 6.40 2.87
CA ARG A 110 -16.89 7.27 3.72
C ARG A 110 -15.60 6.54 4.09
N ASP A 111 -15.76 5.34 4.63
CA ASP A 111 -14.67 4.51 5.09
C ASP A 111 -14.25 3.57 3.97
N ILE A 112 -13.20 3.96 3.25
CA ILE A 112 -12.52 3.06 2.32
C ILE A 112 -11.42 2.39 3.13
N SER A 113 -11.41 1.06 3.16
CA SER A 113 -10.28 0.32 3.70
C SER A 113 -9.04 0.76 2.93
N GLU A 114 -8.14 1.47 3.60
CA GLU A 114 -6.81 1.74 3.05
C GLU A 114 -6.23 0.39 2.62
N PRO A 115 -5.84 0.23 1.35
CA PRO A 115 -5.12 -0.96 0.97
C PRO A 115 -3.91 -1.08 1.91
N ASP A 116 -3.67 -2.27 2.48
CA ASP A 116 -2.44 -2.60 3.24
C ASP A 116 -1.14 -2.41 2.41
N MET A 117 -1.26 -1.85 1.21
CA MET A 117 -0.24 -1.62 0.20
C MET A 117 0.20 -0.15 0.09
N TYR A 118 -0.04 0.70 1.08
CA TYR A 118 0.78 1.91 1.18
C TYR A 118 2.19 1.49 1.60
N GLU A 119 3.09 1.36 0.62
CA GLU A 119 4.52 1.32 0.90
C GLU A 119 4.87 2.62 1.62
N CYS A 120 5.20 2.49 2.91
CA CYS A 120 5.75 3.61 3.64
C CYS A 120 7.09 3.96 2.98
N VAL A 121 7.11 5.11 2.29
CA VAL A 121 8.36 5.70 1.80
C VAL A 121 9.16 6.09 3.04
N THR A 122 10.03 5.16 3.46
CA THR A 122 10.82 5.31 4.69
C THR A 122 12.07 6.15 4.47
N LEU A 123 12.48 6.39 3.21
CA LEU A 123 13.58 7.29 2.87
C LEU A 123 13.36 8.04 1.55
N HIS A 124 13.71 9.31 1.59
CA HIS A 124 14.02 10.12 0.41
C HIS A 124 15.55 10.11 0.23
N ALA A 125 16.06 9.40 -0.77
CA ALA A 125 17.48 9.45 -1.09
C ALA A 125 17.74 10.67 -2.00
N GLU A 126 18.19 11.78 -1.42
CA GLU A 126 18.88 12.80 -2.21
C GLU A 126 20.24 12.22 -2.60
N PHE A 127 20.47 12.02 -3.89
CA PHE A 127 21.78 11.66 -4.40
C PHE A 127 22.74 12.82 -4.12
N SER A 128 23.39 12.79 -2.97
CA SER A 128 24.57 13.63 -2.75
C SER A 128 25.62 13.17 -3.75
N THR A 129 26.15 14.14 -4.50
CA THR A 129 27.32 13.95 -5.35
C THR A 129 28.39 13.23 -4.54
N ALA A 130 28.97 12.17 -5.12
CA ALA A 130 29.99 11.34 -4.51
C ALA A 130 31.01 12.20 -3.72
N ASP A 131 31.28 11.80 -2.47
CA ASP A 131 32.33 12.31 -1.55
C ASP A 131 31.87 12.95 -0.22
N ASP A 132 30.78 12.50 0.44
CA ASP A 132 30.65 12.70 1.90
C ASP A 132 30.92 11.40 2.69
N PRO A 133 32.10 11.28 3.36
CA PRO A 133 32.45 10.11 4.17
C PRO A 133 31.65 9.97 5.47
N ARG A 134 30.77 10.92 5.82
CA ARG A 134 29.90 10.86 7.02
C ARG A 134 28.62 10.04 6.81
N ILE A 135 28.30 9.65 5.57
CA ILE A 135 27.14 8.81 5.24
C ILE A 135 27.63 7.38 4.95
N THR A 136 28.12 6.69 5.98
CA THR A 136 28.52 5.27 5.84
C THR A 136 27.58 4.31 6.58
N ASP A 137 26.55 4.79 7.28
CA ASP A 137 25.80 3.93 8.22
C ASP A 137 24.27 4.07 8.21
N THR A 138 23.66 4.70 7.22
CA THR A 138 22.22 4.57 6.94
C THR A 138 21.99 3.89 5.60
N ASP A 139 22.59 2.71 5.44
CA ASP A 139 22.56 1.92 4.21
C ASP A 139 21.25 1.12 4.10
N PHE A 140 20.13 1.81 3.83
CA PHE A 140 19.00 1.23 3.08
C PHE A 140 19.43 1.06 1.63
N SER A 141 20.42 0.20 1.45
CA SER A 141 21.03 -0.03 0.16
C SER A 141 19.96 -0.51 -0.82
N VAL A 142 20.02 -0.02 -2.06
CA VAL A 142 19.16 -0.41 -3.21
C VAL A 142 18.97 -1.94 -3.35
N ASN A 143 19.87 -2.74 -2.76
CA ASN A 143 19.86 -4.19 -2.77
C ASN A 143 19.24 -4.86 -1.52
N SER A 144 18.58 -4.12 -0.63
CA SER A 144 17.78 -4.74 0.45
C SER A 144 16.53 -5.42 -0.12
N LYS A 145 16.07 -6.50 0.51
CA LYS A 145 14.83 -7.19 0.15
C LYS A 145 14.21 -7.81 1.38
N GLU A 146 12.90 -7.72 1.49
CA GLU A 146 12.14 -8.43 2.50
C GLU A 146 11.00 -9.20 1.87
N GLY A 147 10.57 -10.28 2.51
CA GLY A 147 9.54 -11.14 1.95
C GLY A 147 9.38 -12.47 2.67
N PHE A 148 8.30 -13.19 2.37
CA PHE A 148 8.08 -14.51 2.91
C PHE A 148 8.81 -15.58 2.10
N LEU A 149 9.59 -16.41 2.79
CA LEU A 149 10.15 -17.64 2.23
C LEU A 149 9.79 -18.82 3.14
N THR A 150 9.58 -19.98 2.55
CA THR A 150 9.31 -21.21 3.31
C THR A 150 10.57 -22.03 3.42
N LYS A 151 11.11 -22.15 4.64
CA LYS A 151 12.41 -22.76 4.91
C LYS A 151 12.34 -24.15 5.50
N GLN A 152 13.28 -25.01 5.15
CA GLN A 152 13.42 -26.35 5.70
C GLN A 152 14.01 -26.33 7.14
N GLY A 153 13.44 -27.12 8.04
CA GLY A 153 13.92 -27.30 9.42
C GLY A 153 15.27 -28.00 9.50
N ARG A 154 16.00 -27.79 10.61
CA ARG A 154 17.34 -28.36 10.82
C ARG A 154 17.29 -29.86 11.10
N HIS A 155 16.52 -30.23 12.12
CA HIS A 155 16.44 -31.61 12.64
C HIS A 155 15.29 -32.36 11.98
N PHE A 156 14.11 -31.75 11.97
CA PHE A 156 12.95 -32.25 11.24
C PHE A 156 12.85 -31.46 9.94
N LYS A 157 12.88 -32.17 8.80
CA LYS A 157 12.80 -31.60 7.44
C LYS A 157 11.42 -30.99 7.12
N SER A 158 10.65 -30.62 8.14
CA SER A 158 9.45 -29.80 8.07
C SER A 158 9.75 -28.44 7.42
N TRP A 159 8.79 -27.94 6.66
CA TRP A 159 8.87 -26.66 5.98
C TRP A 159 8.04 -25.64 6.72
N ARG A 160 8.58 -24.43 6.96
CA ARG A 160 7.86 -23.37 7.68
C ARG A 160 8.13 -22.00 7.06
N THR A 161 7.07 -21.24 6.83
CA THR A 161 7.12 -19.88 6.30
C THR A 161 7.66 -18.91 7.35
N ARG A 162 8.61 -18.08 6.95
CA ARG A 162 9.26 -17.07 7.79
C ARG A 162 9.38 -15.77 6.99
N TRP A 163 9.37 -14.66 7.71
CA TRP A 163 9.66 -13.36 7.13
C TRP A 163 11.18 -13.19 7.06
N PHE A 164 11.73 -13.03 5.86
CA PHE A 164 13.15 -12.81 5.64
C PHE A 164 13.41 -11.34 5.35
N VAL A 165 14.54 -10.84 5.82
CA VAL A 165 15.02 -9.49 5.58
C VAL A 165 16.50 -9.59 5.23
N LEU A 166 16.83 -9.27 3.98
CA LEU A 166 18.18 -9.03 3.50
C LEU A 166 18.47 -7.54 3.64
N GLN A 167 19.43 -7.19 4.48
CA GLN A 167 19.87 -5.83 4.66
C GLN A 167 21.38 -5.81 4.90
N ARG A 168 22.09 -4.90 4.22
CA ARG A 168 23.55 -4.80 4.26
C ARG A 168 24.20 -6.15 3.90
N ASN A 169 24.80 -6.81 4.89
CA ASN A 169 25.47 -8.10 4.76
C ASN A 169 24.81 -9.21 5.58
N GLU A 170 23.58 -8.97 6.04
CA GLU A 170 22.86 -9.90 6.90
C GLU A 170 21.60 -10.39 6.21
N LEU A 171 21.37 -11.70 6.27
CA LEU A 171 20.08 -12.29 5.98
C LEU A 171 19.44 -12.73 7.29
N LYS A 172 18.41 -12.01 7.72
CA LYS A 172 17.65 -12.27 8.96
C LYS A 172 16.37 -12.99 8.61
N TYR A 173 15.89 -13.83 9.53
CA TYR A 173 14.51 -14.32 9.44
C TYR A 173 13.78 -14.33 10.77
N PHE A 174 12.50 -14.04 10.70
CA PHE A 174 11.60 -13.80 11.82
C PHE A 174 10.42 -14.77 11.78
N LYS A 175 9.74 -14.94 12.93
CA LYS A 175 8.53 -15.77 12.98
C LYS A 175 7.45 -15.20 12.07
N GLN A 176 7.27 -13.87 12.07
CA GLN A 176 6.31 -13.08 11.27
C GLN A 176 6.88 -11.67 11.01
N LYS A 177 6.29 -10.91 10.07
CA LYS A 177 6.78 -9.57 9.62
C LYS A 177 7.08 -8.60 10.76
N PHE A 178 6.19 -8.47 11.74
CA PHE A 178 6.33 -7.52 12.85
C PHE A 178 6.99 -8.10 14.11
N SER A 179 7.70 -9.23 13.99
CA SER A 179 8.40 -9.81 15.15
C SER A 179 9.60 -8.95 15.52
N LYS A 180 9.72 -8.55 16.80
CA LYS A 180 10.83 -7.72 17.29
C LYS A 180 12.20 -8.40 17.13
N ASN A 181 12.28 -9.69 17.45
CA ASN A 181 13.54 -10.42 17.49
C ASN A 181 13.65 -11.42 16.33
N PRO A 182 14.80 -11.45 15.61
CA PRO A 182 15.04 -12.46 14.60
C PRO A 182 15.19 -13.84 15.25
N LEU A 183 14.67 -14.87 14.58
CA LEU A 183 14.95 -16.26 14.95
C LEU A 183 16.40 -16.64 14.63
N ARG A 184 16.99 -15.99 13.62
CA ARG A 184 18.40 -16.11 13.25
C ARG A 184 18.83 -14.92 12.40
N VAL A 185 20.10 -14.58 12.56
CA VAL A 185 20.86 -13.68 11.70
C VAL A 185 21.93 -14.53 11.00
N LEU A 186 22.06 -14.39 9.68
CA LEU A 186 23.08 -15.05 8.87
C LEU A 186 24.01 -13.98 8.30
N ASP A 187 25.30 -14.02 8.63
CA ASP A 187 26.30 -13.12 8.04
C ASP A 187 26.71 -13.65 6.67
N LEU A 188 26.39 -12.90 5.62
CA LEU A 188 26.68 -13.25 4.24
C LEU A 188 28.16 -13.17 3.88
N ASN A 189 29.04 -12.68 4.76
CA ASN A 189 30.49 -12.81 4.60
C ASN A 189 30.92 -14.29 4.63
N GLU A 190 30.22 -15.12 5.41
CA GLU A 190 30.49 -16.55 5.53
C GLU A 190 29.83 -17.36 4.40
N CYS A 191 28.95 -16.72 3.63
CA CYS A 191 28.20 -17.39 2.57
C CYS A 191 29.11 -17.69 1.37
N ARG A 192 29.17 -18.96 0.99
CA ARG A 192 29.97 -19.45 -0.13
C ARG A 192 29.22 -19.31 -1.45
N GLU A 193 27.93 -19.61 -1.43
CA GLU A 193 27.10 -19.69 -2.63
C GLU A 193 25.62 -19.52 -2.31
N CYS A 194 24.89 -18.86 -3.22
CA CYS A 194 23.43 -18.85 -3.27
C CYS A 194 22.98 -19.19 -4.69
N SER A 195 22.21 -20.27 -4.85
CA SER A 195 21.82 -20.80 -6.16
C SER A 195 20.44 -21.46 -6.12
N GLN A 196 19.88 -21.74 -7.30
CA GLN A 196 18.66 -22.54 -7.41
C GLN A 196 18.97 -24.01 -7.13
N ASP A 197 18.05 -24.69 -6.45
CA ASP A 197 18.14 -26.11 -6.10
C ASP A 197 17.05 -26.91 -6.82
N PHE A 198 17.45 -28.02 -7.43
CA PHE A 198 16.55 -28.93 -8.15
C PHE A 198 16.37 -30.28 -7.44
N SER A 199 16.91 -30.44 -6.23
CA SER A 199 16.90 -31.72 -5.52
C SER A 199 15.53 -32.04 -4.88
N GLN A 200 14.70 -31.02 -4.67
CA GLN A 200 13.39 -31.16 -4.03
C GLN A 200 12.31 -31.46 -5.07
N LYS A 201 12.02 -32.75 -5.31
CA LYS A 201 11.10 -33.21 -6.37
C LYS A 201 9.68 -32.61 -6.31
N ASP A 202 9.18 -32.34 -5.10
CA ASP A 202 7.81 -31.82 -4.88
C ASP A 202 7.76 -30.30 -4.67
N LYS A 203 8.85 -29.57 -4.97
CA LYS A 203 8.94 -28.13 -4.73
C LYS A 203 9.61 -27.43 -5.90
N SER A 204 8.91 -26.47 -6.48
CA SER A 204 9.48 -25.51 -7.43
C SER A 204 10.07 -24.30 -6.68
N CYS A 205 10.86 -23.49 -7.39
CA CYS A 205 11.41 -22.22 -6.91
C CYS A 205 12.25 -22.34 -5.62
N VAL A 206 13.04 -23.42 -5.51
CA VAL A 206 13.86 -23.69 -4.33
C VAL A 206 15.21 -23.01 -4.47
N ILE A 207 15.60 -22.29 -3.43
CA ILE A 207 16.90 -21.65 -3.27
C ILE A 207 17.73 -22.46 -2.27
N ARG A 208 18.99 -22.67 -2.61
CA ARG A 208 20.05 -23.22 -1.77
C ARG A 208 21.02 -22.12 -1.38
N LEU A 209 21.20 -21.95 -0.08
CA LEU A 209 22.18 -21.03 0.51
C LEU A 209 23.20 -21.81 1.33
N ASP A 210 24.44 -21.79 0.87
CA ASP A 210 25.56 -22.47 1.48
C ASP A 210 26.38 -21.51 2.35
N MET A 211 26.21 -21.62 3.67
CA MET A 211 26.96 -20.83 4.64
C MET A 211 28.31 -21.47 5.01
N GLY A 212 28.73 -22.54 4.32
CA GLY A 212 29.93 -23.31 4.63
C GLY A 212 29.81 -24.20 5.87
N TRP A 213 29.21 -23.71 6.95
CA TRP A 213 28.88 -24.49 8.15
C TRP A 213 27.48 -25.14 8.08
N ARG A 214 26.64 -24.69 7.16
CA ARG A 214 25.30 -25.24 6.96
C ARG A 214 24.72 -24.82 5.61
N VAL A 215 23.99 -25.75 5.00
CA VAL A 215 23.11 -25.47 3.87
C VAL A 215 21.69 -25.17 4.36
N PHE A 216 21.14 -24.07 3.88
CA PHE A 216 19.74 -23.69 4.06
C PHE A 216 18.99 -23.89 2.73
N LEU A 217 17.84 -24.55 2.82
CA LEU A 217 16.90 -24.66 1.71
C LEU A 217 15.65 -23.85 2.04
N PHE A 218 15.20 -23.10 1.06
CA PHE A 218 13.97 -22.32 1.12
C PHE A 218 13.30 -22.31 -0.24
N TYR A 219 11.98 -22.19 -0.31
CA TYR A 219 11.27 -21.96 -1.57
C TYR A 219 10.49 -20.65 -1.50
N SER A 220 10.42 -19.96 -2.64
CA SER A 220 9.65 -18.73 -2.84
C SER A 220 8.25 -19.03 -3.40
N VAL A 221 7.41 -17.99 -3.45
CA VAL A 221 6.06 -18.08 -4.03
C VAL A 221 6.06 -18.10 -5.57
N SER A 222 7.12 -17.61 -6.20
CA SER A 222 7.27 -17.56 -7.65
C SER A 222 8.74 -17.62 -8.08
N GLU A 223 8.95 -18.00 -9.34
CA GLU A 223 10.28 -18.04 -9.96
C GLU A 223 10.94 -16.67 -9.96
N HIS A 224 10.20 -15.62 -10.32
CA HIS A 224 10.68 -14.24 -10.26
C HIS A 224 11.14 -13.83 -8.84
N ASP A 225 10.39 -14.21 -7.79
CA ASP A 225 10.79 -13.90 -6.42
C ASP A 225 12.07 -14.67 -6.02
N MET A 226 12.20 -15.93 -6.45
CA MET A 226 13.43 -16.71 -6.26
C MET A 226 14.63 -16.05 -6.94
N GLU A 227 14.49 -15.68 -8.21
CA GLU A 227 15.54 -15.04 -8.99
C GLU A 227 15.98 -13.72 -8.35
N ASP A 228 15.05 -12.91 -7.86
CA ASP A 228 15.35 -11.65 -7.17
C ASP A 228 16.10 -11.88 -5.85
N TRP A 229 15.69 -12.87 -5.04
CA TRP A 229 16.43 -13.27 -3.85
C TRP A 229 17.87 -13.73 -4.18
N ILE A 230 18.03 -14.63 -5.14
CA ILE A 230 19.35 -15.15 -5.57
C ILE A 230 20.22 -14.00 -6.09
N LYS A 231 19.68 -13.15 -6.96
CA LYS A 231 20.38 -12.02 -7.57
C LYS A 231 20.93 -11.07 -6.51
N ARG A 232 20.10 -10.65 -5.55
CA ARG A 232 20.51 -9.69 -4.51
C ARG A 232 21.53 -10.28 -3.54
N ILE A 233 21.35 -11.55 -3.14
CA ILE A 233 22.34 -12.24 -2.29
C ILE A 233 23.67 -12.38 -3.04
N ASN A 234 23.66 -12.83 -4.29
CA ASN A 234 24.89 -12.99 -5.09
C ASN A 234 25.58 -11.65 -5.40
N TRP A 235 24.83 -10.56 -5.57
CA TRP A 235 25.41 -9.23 -5.72
C TRP A 235 26.27 -8.87 -4.48
N ARG A 236 25.81 -9.22 -3.28
CA ARG A 236 26.58 -9.03 -2.04
C ARG A 236 27.81 -9.93 -1.96
N LEU A 237 27.69 -11.20 -2.32
CA LEU A 237 28.84 -12.12 -2.32
C LEU A 237 29.97 -11.62 -3.25
N LYS A 238 29.61 -11.06 -4.40
CA LYS A 238 30.58 -10.45 -5.33
C LYS A 238 31.25 -9.21 -4.73
N ALA A 239 30.47 -8.31 -4.13
CA ALA A 239 31.00 -7.09 -3.51
C ALA A 239 31.99 -7.38 -2.36
N ASN A 240 31.75 -8.44 -1.57
CA ASN A 240 32.65 -8.84 -0.48
C ASN A 240 33.99 -9.37 -0.99
N ARG A 241 34.00 -10.11 -2.11
CA ARG A 241 35.24 -10.61 -2.73
C ARG A 241 36.12 -9.46 -3.25
N THR A 242 35.52 -8.40 -3.81
CA THR A 242 36.25 -7.24 -4.29
C THR A 242 36.91 -6.45 -3.16
N ARG A 243 36.27 -6.36 -1.99
CA ARG A 243 36.84 -5.69 -0.80
C ARG A 243 37.98 -6.47 -0.15
N GLY A 244 37.94 -7.81 -0.18
CA GLY A 244 39.00 -8.67 0.37
C GLY A 244 40.35 -8.54 -0.35
N SER A 245 40.36 -8.18 -1.64
CA SER A 245 41.60 -8.06 -2.43
C SER A 245 42.42 -6.80 -2.14
N PHE A 246 41.83 -5.75 -1.54
CA PHE A 246 42.55 -4.51 -1.22
C PHE A 246 43.31 -4.57 0.11
N ASN A 247 42.94 -5.50 1.00
CA ASN A 247 43.57 -5.62 2.32
C ASN A 247 44.76 -6.59 2.36
N SER A 248 45.02 -7.36 1.29
CA SER A 248 46.15 -8.31 1.24
C SER A 248 47.50 -7.66 0.87
N ASP A 249 47.51 -6.47 0.26
CA ASP A 249 48.74 -5.86 -0.27
C ASP A 249 49.56 -5.06 0.75
N HIS A 250 49.10 -4.92 2.00
CA HIS A 250 49.81 -4.18 3.06
C HIS A 250 50.59 -5.05 4.05
N SER A 251 50.68 -6.37 3.82
CA SER A 251 51.33 -7.31 4.76
C SER A 251 52.72 -7.81 4.35
N ASN A 252 53.28 -7.33 3.24
CA ASN A 252 54.62 -7.72 2.77
C ASN A 252 55.51 -6.50 2.44
N ARG A 253 55.78 -5.68 3.44
CA ARG A 253 56.98 -4.83 3.50
C ARG A 253 57.46 -4.73 4.95
N ASN A 254 58.34 -5.64 5.33
CA ASN A 254 59.38 -5.46 6.34
C ASN A 254 60.64 -6.14 5.84
#